data_AF-A0A2H5WQS1-F1
#
_entry.id   AF-A0A2H5WQS1-F1
#
_cell.length_a   1.000
_cell.length_b   1.000
_cell.length_c   1.000
_cell.angle_alpha   90.00
_cell.angle_beta   90.00
_cell.angle_gamma   90.00
#
_symmetry.space_group_name_H-M   'P 1'
#
loop_
_entity.id
_entity.type
_entity.pdbx_description
1 polymer ?
#
loop_
_entity_poly.entity_id
_entity_poly.type
_entity_poly.pdbx_seq_one_letter_code
_entity_poly.pdbx_strand_id
1 'polypeptide(L)'
;MLIDREGRDQYACFTQGQGFGSLKGAGLLMDITGNDTYVAHEKPVDFPSAQTAERNVSLAQGCGYGRRADYLDGRSYAGGVGILMDIQGNDVYRCSVFGQGSGYWGGFGMLIDLQGDDSREGVWYVQGASAHFAIGYLEDRMGNDRYLASLNMAMGAGHDFGVGYLLDTEGNDEYNAPSLALGGGNANGIGVFVDLAGDDLYQIRSNSANLGRVNAMGRGTLRERAFALGLFLDNGGTDSYPPNLEFAGNGRIWLFWAQQNPRPAESQLGVGMDR
;
A
#
# COMPACT_ATOMS: atom_id res chain seq x y z
N MET A 1 -15.38 16.78 -1.29
CA MET A 1 -14.16 17.59 -1.35
C MET A 1 -14.09 18.39 -0.06
N LEU A 2 -12.96 18.29 0.63
CA LEU A 2 -12.58 19.11 1.78
C LEU A 2 -11.21 19.71 1.46
N ILE A 3 -11.03 21.00 1.73
CA ILE A 3 -9.73 21.69 1.64
C ILE A 3 -9.59 22.45 2.95
N ASP A 4 -8.68 21.99 3.79
CA ASP A 4 -8.19 22.74 4.94
C ASP A 4 -6.98 23.59 4.53
N ARG A 5 -6.64 24.62 5.30
CA ARG A 5 -5.58 25.56 4.94
C ARG A 5 -4.53 25.75 6.03
N GLU A 6 -4.94 25.62 7.28
CA GLU A 6 -4.10 25.91 8.43
C GLU A 6 -4.69 25.30 9.68
N GLY A 7 -3.85 24.72 10.52
CA GLY A 7 -4.25 24.37 11.87
C GLY A 7 -3.47 23.22 12.47
N ARG A 8 -4.08 22.61 13.47
CA ARG A 8 -3.69 21.32 14.02
C ARG A 8 -5.01 20.60 14.19
N ASP A 9 -5.35 19.84 13.18
CA ASP A 9 -6.67 19.33 12.93
C ASP A 9 -6.74 17.83 13.16
N GLN A 10 -7.95 17.40 13.45
CA GLN A 10 -8.24 16.00 13.65
C GLN A 10 -9.35 15.56 12.69
N TYR A 11 -8.96 14.72 11.74
CA TYR A 11 -9.87 14.09 10.80
C TYR A 11 -10.23 12.70 11.30
N ALA A 12 -11.44 12.55 11.83
CA ALA A 12 -11.89 11.29 12.41
C ALA A 12 -13.10 10.70 11.67
N CYS A 13 -13.05 9.40 11.37
CA CYS A 13 -14.20 8.63 10.90
C CYS A 13 -14.09 7.17 11.35
N PHE A 14 -15.15 6.37 11.16
CA PHE A 14 -15.04 4.90 11.26
C PHE A 14 -14.78 4.27 9.90
N THR A 15 -15.56 4.69 8.90
CA THR A 15 -15.45 4.20 7.55
C THR A 15 -15.80 5.29 6.52
N GLN A 16 -15.38 5.12 5.27
CA GLN A 16 -15.85 5.90 4.11
C GLN A 16 -15.66 7.42 4.25
N GLY A 17 -14.50 7.85 4.74
CA GLY A 17 -14.17 9.26 4.97
C GLY A 17 -12.79 9.64 4.45
N GLN A 18 -12.33 10.86 4.77
CA GLN A 18 -10.94 11.29 4.53
C GLN A 18 -10.47 11.05 3.08
N GLY A 19 -11.18 11.65 2.11
CA GLY A 19 -10.83 11.47 0.70
C GLY A 19 -11.35 10.20 0.03
N PHE A 20 -12.26 9.45 0.65
CA PHE A 20 -12.86 8.24 0.07
C PHE A 20 -13.63 8.44 -1.24
N GLY A 21 -13.38 7.60 -2.25
CA GLY A 21 -14.07 7.60 -3.55
C GLY A 21 -14.76 6.27 -3.86
N SER A 22 -16.09 6.32 -4.04
CA SER A 22 -16.93 5.15 -4.39
C SER A 22 -17.44 5.20 -5.83
N LEU A 23 -18.32 4.28 -6.22
CA LEU A 23 -18.83 4.09 -7.59
C LEU A 23 -19.19 5.42 -8.27
N LYS A 24 -18.57 5.70 -9.44
CA LYS A 24 -18.77 6.94 -10.22
C LYS A 24 -18.45 8.25 -9.47
N GLY A 25 -17.80 8.17 -8.31
CA GLY A 25 -17.49 9.30 -7.45
C GLY A 25 -15.99 9.56 -7.33
N ALA A 26 -15.69 10.77 -6.89
CA ALA A 26 -14.34 11.17 -6.48
C ALA A 26 -14.39 11.79 -5.09
N GLY A 27 -13.53 11.28 -4.20
CA GLY A 27 -13.25 11.86 -2.89
C GLY A 27 -11.96 12.65 -2.94
N LEU A 28 -11.94 13.81 -2.26
CA LEU A 28 -10.74 14.62 -2.09
C LEU A 28 -10.76 15.20 -0.68
N LEU A 29 -9.68 14.96 0.06
CA LEU A 29 -9.25 15.74 1.22
C LEU A 29 -7.87 16.32 0.87
N MET A 30 -7.73 17.62 1.06
CA MET A 30 -6.46 18.33 0.93
C MET A 30 -6.24 19.14 2.20
N ASP A 31 -5.15 18.87 2.91
CA ASP A 31 -4.62 19.72 3.98
C ASP A 31 -3.37 20.44 3.44
N ILE A 32 -3.07 21.63 3.95
CA ILE A 32 -2.01 22.50 3.43
C ILE A 32 -0.90 22.74 4.44
N THR A 33 -1.24 22.87 5.73
CA THR A 33 -0.25 23.06 6.80
C THR A 33 -0.87 22.65 8.13
N GLY A 34 -0.10 21.91 8.91
CA GLY A 34 -0.45 21.64 10.29
C GLY A 34 0.45 20.59 10.87
N ASN A 35 0.05 20.02 11.99
CA ASN A 35 0.61 18.75 12.44
C ASN A 35 -0.61 17.93 12.82
N ASP A 36 -1.17 17.25 11.83
CA ASP A 36 -2.55 16.81 11.81
C ASP A 36 -2.66 15.32 12.14
N THR A 37 -3.88 14.91 12.44
CA THR A 37 -4.15 13.52 12.79
C THR A 37 -5.35 12.98 12.03
N TYR A 38 -5.07 11.96 11.23
CA TYR A 38 -6.03 11.24 10.40
C TYR A 38 -6.35 9.89 11.04
N VAL A 39 -7.57 9.73 11.58
CA VAL A 39 -7.98 8.50 12.28
C VAL A 39 -9.21 7.87 11.63
N ALA A 40 -9.05 6.66 11.10
CA ALA A 40 -10.14 5.73 10.90
C ALA A 40 -10.21 4.75 12.09
N HIS A 41 -11.17 4.94 12.98
CA HIS A 41 -11.23 4.27 14.29
C HIS A 41 -11.27 2.75 14.19
N GLU A 42 -10.37 2.10 14.93
CA GLU A 42 -10.28 0.64 15.03
C GLU A 42 -11.31 0.01 15.98
N LYS A 43 -11.82 0.79 16.94
CA LYS A 43 -12.73 0.37 18.01
C LYS A 43 -13.80 1.44 18.27
N PRO A 44 -15.02 1.03 18.68
CA PRO A 44 -15.54 -0.34 18.67
C PRO A 44 -15.57 -0.94 17.25
N VAL A 45 -15.65 -2.27 17.16
CA VAL A 45 -15.70 -2.97 15.86
C VAL A 45 -17.15 -3.03 15.39
N ASP A 46 -17.62 -1.95 14.79
CA ASP A 46 -18.99 -1.84 14.28
C ASP A 46 -19.09 -2.24 12.79
N PHE A 47 -17.98 -2.18 12.06
CA PHE A 47 -17.90 -2.45 10.63
C PHE A 47 -16.84 -3.52 10.34
N PRO A 48 -17.01 -4.77 10.81
CA PRO A 48 -15.97 -5.79 10.74
C PRO A 48 -15.52 -6.05 9.29
N SER A 49 -14.22 -6.14 9.10
CA SER A 49 -13.62 -6.47 7.81
C SER A 49 -13.72 -7.96 7.49
N ALA A 50 -13.92 -8.28 6.21
CA ALA A 50 -13.85 -9.67 5.74
C ALA A 50 -12.43 -10.26 5.82
N GLN A 51 -11.40 -9.42 5.90
CA GLN A 51 -10.00 -9.85 6.06
C GLN A 51 -9.68 -10.23 7.51
N THR A 52 -10.29 -9.54 8.48
CA THR A 52 -10.11 -9.77 9.93
C THR A 52 -11.32 -9.23 10.67
N ALA A 53 -12.02 -10.10 11.40
CA ALA A 53 -13.25 -9.74 12.11
C ALA A 53 -12.98 -8.86 13.34
N GLU A 54 -11.71 -8.75 13.76
CA GLU A 54 -11.26 -7.99 14.93
C GLU A 54 -11.09 -6.48 14.65
N ARG A 55 -11.21 -6.06 13.39
CA ARG A 55 -10.92 -4.71 12.90
C ARG A 55 -12.00 -4.18 11.97
N ASN A 56 -12.16 -2.85 11.95
CA ASN A 56 -13.09 -2.19 11.04
C ASN A 56 -12.56 -2.15 9.60
N VAL A 57 -13.46 -2.20 8.62
CA VAL A 57 -13.19 -1.75 7.25
C VAL A 57 -13.19 -0.22 7.23
N SER A 58 -12.02 0.38 7.01
CA SER A 58 -11.81 1.82 7.10
C SER A 58 -12.25 2.55 5.84
N LEU A 59 -11.91 2.07 4.64
CA LEU A 59 -12.27 2.76 3.38
C LEU A 59 -12.01 4.28 3.45
N ALA A 60 -10.83 4.66 3.93
CA ALA A 60 -10.51 6.05 4.28
C ALA A 60 -9.13 6.45 3.76
N GLN A 61 -8.72 7.70 4.00
CA GLN A 61 -7.36 8.19 3.71
C GLN A 61 -6.99 7.97 2.24
N GLY A 62 -7.81 8.53 1.36
CA GLY A 62 -7.63 8.42 -0.08
C GLY A 62 -7.98 7.06 -0.68
N CYS A 63 -8.81 6.24 -0.02
CA CYS A 63 -9.20 4.93 -0.56
C CYS A 63 -10.17 5.05 -1.75
N GLY A 64 -9.88 4.33 -2.85
CA GLY A 64 -10.79 4.14 -3.99
C GLY A 64 -11.44 2.76 -3.97
N TYR A 65 -12.77 2.71 -4.03
CA TYR A 65 -13.52 1.47 -3.78
C TYR A 65 -14.63 1.20 -4.80
N GLY A 66 -14.63 -0.01 -5.34
CA GLY A 66 -15.72 -0.56 -6.15
C GLY A 66 -16.57 -1.59 -5.41
N ARG A 67 -17.81 -1.75 -5.87
CA ARG A 67 -18.71 -2.76 -5.33
C ARG A 67 -18.36 -4.11 -5.93
N ARG A 68 -17.87 -5.03 -5.10
CA ARG A 68 -17.77 -6.45 -5.43
C ARG A 68 -19.00 -7.19 -4.93
N ALA A 69 -19.74 -7.82 -5.83
CA ALA A 69 -21.01 -8.48 -5.50
C ALA A 69 -21.16 -9.89 -6.06
N ASP A 70 -20.04 -10.55 -6.40
CA ASP A 70 -20.02 -11.90 -7.00
C ASP A 70 -20.75 -12.95 -6.14
N TYR A 71 -20.74 -12.77 -4.81
CA TYR A 71 -21.41 -13.64 -3.82
C TYR A 71 -22.73 -13.06 -3.29
N LEU A 72 -23.19 -11.94 -3.85
CA LEU A 72 -24.43 -11.26 -3.44
C LEU A 72 -25.46 -11.35 -4.58
N ASP A 73 -25.59 -10.28 -5.37
CA ASP A 73 -26.56 -10.18 -6.48
C ASP A 73 -25.89 -10.25 -7.86
N GLY A 74 -24.57 -10.47 -7.92
CA GLY A 74 -23.78 -10.54 -9.14
C GLY A 74 -23.52 -9.18 -9.83
N ARG A 75 -23.97 -8.06 -9.24
CA ARG A 75 -23.87 -6.72 -9.86
C ARG A 75 -22.62 -5.98 -9.40
N SER A 76 -21.47 -6.43 -9.88
CA SER A 76 -20.20 -5.79 -9.56
C SER A 76 -20.01 -4.50 -10.38
N TYR A 77 -19.46 -3.45 -9.75
CA TYR A 77 -19.19 -2.15 -10.40
C TYR A 77 -17.80 -1.64 -10.01
N ALA A 78 -17.04 -1.17 -11.00
CA ALA A 78 -15.75 -0.55 -10.77
C ALA A 78 -15.85 0.66 -9.82
N GLY A 79 -14.77 0.87 -9.06
CA GLY A 79 -14.70 1.90 -8.04
C GLY A 79 -14.55 3.32 -8.55
N GLY A 80 -14.51 4.23 -7.59
CA GLY A 80 -14.19 5.64 -7.80
C GLY A 80 -12.72 5.96 -7.56
N VAL A 81 -12.46 7.26 -7.46
CA VAL A 81 -11.14 7.81 -7.16
C VAL A 81 -11.13 8.40 -5.76
N GLY A 82 -10.29 7.89 -4.87
CA GLY A 82 -10.06 8.47 -3.55
C GLY A 82 -8.72 9.19 -3.51
N ILE A 83 -8.69 10.40 -2.94
CA ILE A 83 -7.49 11.22 -2.83
C ILE A 83 -7.42 11.84 -1.44
N LEU A 84 -6.31 11.60 -0.75
CA LEU A 84 -5.85 12.41 0.38
C LEU A 84 -4.53 13.04 -0.04
N MET A 85 -4.41 14.35 0.17
CA MET A 85 -3.16 15.09 -0.03
C MET A 85 -2.87 15.92 1.22
N ASP A 86 -1.74 15.65 1.85
CA ASP A 86 -1.13 16.55 2.83
C ASP A 86 0.09 17.20 2.19
N ILE A 87 0.36 18.45 2.57
CA ILE A 87 1.43 19.25 1.98
C ILE A 87 2.56 19.49 2.98
N GLN A 88 2.25 19.64 4.26
CA GLN A 88 3.20 20.07 5.29
C GLN A 88 2.68 19.69 6.68
N GLY A 89 3.50 18.96 7.41
CA GLY A 89 3.24 18.70 8.81
C GLY A 89 3.98 17.48 9.30
N ASN A 90 4.12 17.36 10.62
CA ASN A 90 4.49 16.06 11.19
C ASN A 90 3.18 15.40 11.64
N ASP A 91 2.71 14.47 10.83
CA ASP A 91 1.35 13.98 10.82
C ASP A 91 1.23 12.53 11.27
N VAL A 92 0.01 12.17 11.67
CA VAL A 92 -0.29 10.82 12.15
C VAL A 92 -1.46 10.23 11.38
N TYR A 93 -1.18 9.16 10.64
CA TYR A 93 -2.16 8.41 9.87
C TYR A 93 -2.44 7.07 10.54
N ARG A 94 -3.68 6.87 10.99
CA ARG A 94 -4.13 5.59 11.57
C ARG A 94 -5.35 5.06 10.88
N CYS A 95 -5.27 3.83 10.38
CA CYS A 95 -6.44 3.12 9.87
C CYS A 95 -6.35 1.61 10.15
N SER A 96 -7.46 0.90 9.89
CA SER A 96 -7.50 -0.55 9.98
C SER A 96 -7.33 -1.19 8.60
N VAL A 97 -8.42 -1.48 7.90
CA VAL A 97 -8.40 -2.23 6.65
C VAL A 97 -8.88 -1.37 5.50
N PHE A 98 -8.12 -1.31 4.40
CA PHE A 98 -8.33 -0.39 3.27
C PHE A 98 -8.23 1.09 3.66
N GLY A 99 -7.01 1.59 3.72
CA GLY A 99 -6.73 3.03 3.87
C GLY A 99 -5.42 3.42 3.22
N GLN A 100 -4.97 4.66 3.46
CA GLN A 100 -3.65 5.16 3.08
C GLN A 100 -3.33 4.92 1.60
N GLY A 101 -4.17 5.47 0.72
CA GLY A 101 -4.00 5.37 -0.74
C GLY A 101 -4.36 4.00 -1.32
N SER A 102 -5.15 3.18 -0.63
CA SER A 102 -5.50 1.84 -1.13
C SER A 102 -6.58 1.81 -2.20
N GLY A 103 -6.46 0.85 -3.13
CA GLY A 103 -7.46 0.58 -4.17
C GLY A 103 -8.15 -0.77 -3.99
N TYR A 104 -9.47 -0.81 -4.18
CA TYR A 104 -10.26 -2.06 -4.18
C TYR A 104 -11.26 -2.11 -5.33
N TRP A 105 -11.30 -3.25 -6.04
CA TRP A 105 -12.29 -3.58 -7.08
C TRP A 105 -12.43 -2.51 -8.18
N GLY A 106 -11.35 -2.31 -8.93
CA GLY A 106 -11.28 -1.30 -10.00
C GLY A 106 -11.36 0.15 -9.51
N GLY A 107 -11.24 0.40 -8.21
CA GLY A 107 -11.05 1.74 -7.65
C GLY A 107 -9.60 2.22 -7.77
N PHE A 108 -9.40 3.53 -7.69
CA PHE A 108 -8.08 4.14 -7.61
C PHE A 108 -7.96 4.92 -6.29
N GLY A 109 -7.06 4.48 -5.43
CA GLY A 109 -6.72 5.19 -4.20
C GLY A 109 -5.37 5.90 -4.29
N MET A 110 -5.28 7.07 -3.67
CA MET A 110 -4.11 7.93 -3.66
C MET A 110 -3.96 8.62 -2.30
N LEU A 111 -2.79 8.48 -1.70
CA LEU A 111 -2.32 9.33 -0.60
C LEU A 111 -1.02 9.99 -1.07
N ILE A 112 -0.95 11.32 -0.98
CA ILE A 112 0.26 12.08 -1.26
C ILE A 112 0.57 12.88 0.00
N ASP A 113 1.75 12.67 0.54
CA ASP A 113 2.36 13.51 1.58
C ASP A 113 3.62 14.15 1.00
N LEU A 114 3.88 15.41 1.33
CA LEU A 114 4.98 16.16 0.71
C LEU A 114 6.08 16.56 1.68
N GLN A 115 5.79 16.73 2.98
CA GLN A 115 6.76 17.24 3.94
C GLN A 115 6.42 16.87 5.38
N GLY A 116 7.44 16.39 6.09
CA GLY A 116 7.51 16.33 7.54
C GLY A 116 7.76 14.91 8.03
N ASP A 117 7.98 14.75 9.34
CA ASP A 117 8.26 13.42 9.90
C ASP A 117 6.94 12.75 10.32
N ASP A 118 6.42 11.80 9.52
CA ASP A 118 5.10 11.21 9.78
C ASP A 118 5.13 9.80 10.37
N SER A 119 3.99 9.43 10.94
CA SER A 119 3.72 8.07 11.41
C SER A 119 2.48 7.49 10.75
N ARG A 120 2.65 6.37 10.05
CA ARG A 120 1.61 5.68 9.29
C ARG A 120 1.38 4.28 9.84
N GLU A 121 0.31 4.13 10.61
CA GLU A 121 -0.10 2.85 11.18
C GLU A 121 -1.35 2.29 10.47
N GLY A 122 -1.25 1.06 9.98
CA GLY A 122 -2.32 0.35 9.29
C GLY A 122 -2.40 -1.13 9.67
N VAL A 123 -3.45 -1.81 9.23
CA VAL A 123 -3.62 -3.26 9.49
C VAL A 123 -3.45 -4.09 8.23
N TRP A 124 -4.29 -3.91 7.21
CA TRP A 124 -4.32 -4.78 6.03
C TRP A 124 -4.81 -3.99 4.81
N TYR A 125 -4.16 -4.12 3.66
CA TYR A 125 -4.44 -3.34 2.46
C TYR A 125 -4.31 -1.84 2.72
N VAL A 126 -3.09 -1.41 3.02
CA VAL A 126 -2.74 -0.04 3.40
C VAL A 126 -1.47 0.40 2.68
N GLN A 127 -1.14 1.69 2.74
CA GLN A 127 0.13 2.25 2.27
C GLN A 127 0.37 1.95 0.78
N GLY A 128 -0.57 2.39 -0.06
CA GLY A 128 -0.50 2.20 -1.51
C GLY A 128 -0.78 0.76 -1.99
N ALA A 129 -1.23 -0.14 -1.12
CA ALA A 129 -1.60 -1.50 -1.53
C ALA A 129 -2.95 -1.56 -2.28
N SER A 130 -3.14 -2.58 -3.11
CA SER A 130 -4.41 -2.75 -3.84
C SER A 130 -4.84 -4.19 -4.08
N ALA A 131 -6.13 -4.36 -4.41
CA ALA A 131 -6.73 -5.63 -4.76
C ALA A 131 -7.74 -5.54 -5.89
N HIS A 132 -7.84 -6.61 -6.68
CA HIS A 132 -8.91 -6.86 -7.65
C HIS A 132 -9.00 -5.77 -8.72
N PHE A 133 -8.02 -5.74 -9.62
CA PHE A 133 -7.96 -4.80 -10.76
C PHE A 133 -7.88 -3.31 -10.37
N ALA A 134 -7.65 -3.02 -9.08
CA ALA A 134 -7.57 -1.67 -8.56
C ALA A 134 -6.14 -1.12 -8.61
N ILE A 135 -6.01 0.17 -8.35
CA ILE A 135 -4.73 0.84 -8.19
C ILE A 135 -4.68 1.47 -6.80
N GLY A 136 -3.62 1.18 -6.07
CA GLY A 136 -3.28 1.86 -4.82
C GLY A 136 -1.96 2.61 -5.04
N TYR A 137 -1.89 3.83 -4.53
CA TYR A 137 -0.75 4.71 -4.67
C TYR A 137 -0.52 5.49 -3.38
N LEU A 138 0.68 5.39 -2.85
CA LEU A 138 1.19 6.26 -1.80
C LEU A 138 2.46 6.93 -2.32
N GLU A 139 2.56 8.23 -2.08
CA GLU A 139 3.75 9.03 -2.36
C GLU A 139 4.09 9.84 -1.12
N ASP A 140 5.33 9.73 -0.71
CA ASP A 140 6.02 10.55 0.28
C ASP A 140 7.23 11.21 -0.39
N ARG A 141 7.57 12.41 0.05
CA ARG A 141 8.61 13.23 -0.58
C ARG A 141 9.74 13.63 0.34
N MET A 142 9.46 13.92 1.61
CA MET A 142 10.44 14.49 2.53
C MET A 142 10.03 14.16 3.96
N GLY A 143 10.95 13.61 4.74
CA GLY A 143 10.68 13.37 6.15
C GLY A 143 11.65 12.37 6.74
N ASN A 144 11.45 11.96 7.99
CA ASN A 144 11.94 10.68 8.48
C ASN A 144 10.72 9.93 8.98
N ASP A 145 10.22 9.03 8.16
CA ASP A 145 8.89 8.50 8.23
C ASP A 145 8.85 7.11 8.84
N ARG A 146 7.70 6.78 9.42
CA ARG A 146 7.46 5.48 10.03
C ARG A 146 6.27 4.79 9.41
N TYR A 147 6.54 3.69 8.73
CA TYR A 147 5.52 2.86 8.12
C TYR A 147 5.32 1.57 8.91
N LEU A 148 4.15 1.40 9.50
CA LEU A 148 3.77 0.18 10.22
C LEU A 148 2.47 -0.37 9.66
N ALA A 149 2.52 -1.57 9.10
CA ALA A 149 1.32 -2.35 8.81
C ALA A 149 1.37 -3.64 9.61
N SER A 150 0.35 -3.96 10.40
CA SER A 150 0.40 -5.10 11.34
C SER A 150 0.13 -6.48 10.71
N LEU A 151 -0.69 -6.53 9.66
CA LEU A 151 -1.04 -7.74 8.90
C LEU A 151 -0.74 -7.57 7.41
N ASN A 152 -1.13 -8.55 6.59
CA ASN A 152 -0.75 -8.74 5.19
C ASN A 152 -1.07 -7.55 4.25
N MET A 153 -0.47 -7.49 3.05
CA MET A 153 -0.78 -6.53 1.97
C MET A 153 -0.57 -5.05 2.38
N ALA A 154 0.67 -4.58 2.30
CA ALA A 154 1.01 -3.19 2.62
C ALA A 154 2.12 -2.65 1.71
N MET A 155 2.47 -1.38 1.85
CA MET A 155 3.69 -0.77 1.30
C MET A 155 3.89 -1.11 -0.19
N GLY A 156 2.93 -0.68 -1.01
CA GLY A 156 2.97 -0.88 -2.46
C GLY A 156 2.70 -2.30 -2.93
N ALA A 157 2.13 -3.18 -2.11
CA ALA A 157 1.79 -4.55 -2.55
C ALA A 157 0.58 -4.61 -3.50
N GLY A 158 0.68 -5.45 -4.55
CA GLY A 158 -0.38 -5.67 -5.53
C GLY A 158 -0.99 -7.07 -5.46
N HIS A 159 -2.31 -7.16 -5.40
CA HIS A 159 -3.07 -8.42 -5.39
C HIS A 159 -4.12 -8.50 -6.50
N ASP A 160 -4.24 -9.69 -7.10
CA ASP A 160 -5.34 -10.05 -8.00
C ASP A 160 -5.52 -9.05 -9.15
N PHE A 161 -4.50 -8.98 -10.01
CA PHE A 161 -4.39 -8.02 -11.11
C PHE A 161 -4.43 -6.53 -10.69
N GLY A 162 -4.38 -6.25 -9.39
CA GLY A 162 -4.21 -4.90 -8.86
C GLY A 162 -2.75 -4.44 -8.95
N VAL A 163 -2.57 -3.13 -9.00
CA VAL A 163 -1.27 -2.46 -8.92
C VAL A 163 -1.17 -1.77 -7.58
N GLY A 164 -0.21 -2.15 -6.75
CA GLY A 164 0.17 -1.40 -5.56
C GLY A 164 1.45 -0.61 -5.83
N TYR A 165 1.51 0.61 -5.31
CA TYR A 165 2.66 1.49 -5.49
C TYR A 165 2.92 2.30 -4.23
N LEU A 166 4.15 2.27 -3.73
CA LEU A 166 4.67 3.22 -2.76
C LEU A 166 5.93 3.89 -3.35
N LEU A 167 5.95 5.21 -3.34
CA LEU A 167 7.11 6.05 -3.63
C LEU A 167 7.50 6.81 -2.35
N ASP A 168 8.69 6.58 -1.85
CA ASP A 168 9.36 7.46 -0.90
C ASP A 168 10.58 8.09 -1.60
N THR A 169 10.86 9.36 -1.31
CA THR A 169 11.83 10.15 -2.10
C THR A 169 13.04 10.61 -1.30
N GLU A 170 12.85 11.01 -0.05
CA GLU A 170 13.91 11.54 0.82
C GLU A 170 13.58 11.22 2.27
N GLY A 171 14.52 10.64 3.01
CA GLY A 171 14.36 10.52 4.45
C GLY A 171 15.38 9.61 5.09
N ASN A 172 15.14 9.20 6.33
CA ASN A 172 15.76 8.03 6.92
C ASN A 172 14.62 7.25 7.56
N ASP A 173 14.06 6.32 6.80
CA ASP A 173 12.71 5.83 7.05
C ASP A 173 12.71 4.46 7.72
N GLU A 174 11.69 4.23 8.55
CA GLU A 174 11.49 2.97 9.24
C GLU A 174 10.31 2.20 8.64
N TYR A 175 10.60 1.10 7.96
CA TYR A 175 9.59 0.22 7.36
C TYR A 175 9.37 -1.04 8.18
N ASN A 176 8.27 -1.10 8.93
CA ASN A 176 7.87 -2.29 9.70
C ASN A 176 6.87 -3.16 8.95
N ALA A 177 7.41 -3.94 8.02
CA ALA A 177 6.68 -4.67 7.01
C ALA A 177 6.13 -6.03 7.49
N PRO A 178 4.85 -6.33 7.18
CA PRO A 178 4.21 -7.63 7.40
C PRO A 178 4.62 -8.64 6.30
N SER A 179 3.79 -9.65 6.02
CA SER A 179 3.89 -10.40 4.76
C SER A 179 3.27 -9.62 3.60
N LEU A 180 3.68 -9.94 2.37
CA LEU A 180 3.16 -9.35 1.13
C LEU A 180 3.20 -7.81 1.18
N ALA A 181 4.41 -7.28 1.26
CA ALA A 181 4.70 -5.86 1.45
C ALA A 181 5.97 -5.47 0.69
N LEU A 182 6.37 -4.20 0.78
CA LEU A 182 7.55 -3.64 0.10
C LEU A 182 7.61 -4.06 -1.37
N GLY A 183 6.52 -3.77 -2.09
CA GLY A 183 6.41 -4.07 -3.52
C GLY A 183 6.13 -5.54 -3.83
N GLY A 184 5.59 -6.28 -2.87
CA GLY A 184 5.20 -7.68 -3.04
C GLY A 184 4.05 -7.90 -4.03
N GLY A 185 4.14 -8.96 -4.83
CA GLY A 185 3.09 -9.36 -5.79
C GLY A 185 2.38 -10.67 -5.41
N ASN A 186 1.07 -10.76 -5.66
CA ASN A 186 0.30 -11.98 -5.47
C ASN A 186 -0.85 -12.11 -6.48
N ALA A 187 -1.12 -13.33 -6.95
CA ALA A 187 -2.25 -13.64 -7.83
C ALA A 187 -2.29 -12.74 -9.09
N ASN A 188 -1.18 -12.61 -9.82
CA ASN A 188 -1.06 -11.71 -10.98
C ASN A 188 -1.13 -10.21 -10.66
N GLY A 189 -1.07 -9.84 -9.37
CA GLY A 189 -0.87 -8.46 -8.96
C GLY A 189 0.55 -7.96 -9.26
N ILE A 190 0.67 -6.64 -9.36
CA ILE A 190 1.93 -5.92 -9.54
C ILE A 190 2.17 -5.09 -8.29
N GLY A 191 3.20 -5.42 -7.52
CA GLY A 191 3.65 -4.61 -6.40
C GLY A 191 4.88 -3.79 -6.78
N VAL A 192 4.90 -2.53 -6.36
CA VAL A 192 6.03 -1.61 -6.56
C VAL A 192 6.31 -0.85 -5.27
N PHE A 193 7.54 -0.94 -4.81
CA PHE A 193 8.09 -0.12 -3.74
C PHE A 193 9.35 0.55 -4.25
N VAL A 194 9.42 1.86 -4.06
CA VAL A 194 10.56 2.69 -4.43
C VAL A 194 10.90 3.57 -3.24
N ASP A 195 12.13 3.45 -2.75
CA ASP A 195 12.81 4.40 -1.89
C ASP A 195 13.98 4.99 -2.69
N LEU A 196 14.16 6.31 -2.66
CA LEU A 196 15.15 6.98 -3.51
C LEU A 196 16.37 7.48 -2.77
N ALA A 197 16.28 7.73 -1.46
CA ALA A 197 17.39 8.29 -0.68
C ALA A 197 17.11 8.19 0.83
N GLY A 198 18.07 7.65 1.57
CA GLY A 198 18.04 7.64 3.02
C GLY A 198 18.95 6.60 3.61
N ASP A 199 19.27 6.66 4.90
CA ASP A 199 19.82 5.51 5.61
C ASP A 199 18.64 4.77 6.29
N ASP A 200 18.03 3.82 5.57
CA ASP A 200 16.72 3.28 5.94
C ASP A 200 16.79 2.04 6.82
N LEU A 201 15.69 1.76 7.52
CA LEU A 201 15.52 0.58 8.35
C LEU A 201 14.37 -0.30 7.85
N TYR A 202 14.71 -1.41 7.22
CA TYR A 202 13.77 -2.43 6.78
C TYR A 202 13.59 -3.52 7.84
N GLN A 203 12.45 -3.50 8.53
CA GLN A 203 12.04 -4.55 9.46
C GLN A 203 10.99 -5.45 8.83
N ILE A 204 11.34 -6.72 8.60
CA ILE A 204 10.43 -7.67 7.96
C ILE A 204 10.01 -8.75 8.95
N ARG A 205 8.70 -8.82 9.22
CA ARG A 205 8.14 -9.82 10.14
C ARG A 205 7.85 -11.16 9.46
N SER A 206 7.77 -11.19 8.12
CA SER A 206 7.60 -12.40 7.33
C SER A 206 8.20 -12.27 5.94
N ASN A 207 8.94 -13.28 5.49
CA ASN A 207 9.62 -13.28 4.19
C ASN A 207 8.70 -13.64 3.01
N SER A 208 7.40 -13.87 3.25
CA SER A 208 6.45 -14.25 2.20
C SER A 208 6.06 -13.05 1.34
N ALA A 209 6.47 -13.07 0.06
CA ALA A 209 6.25 -12.02 -0.93
C ALA A 209 6.59 -10.60 -0.45
N ASN A 210 7.72 -10.45 0.23
CA ASN A 210 8.24 -9.15 0.66
C ASN A 210 9.49 -8.77 -0.16
N LEU A 211 9.91 -7.50 -0.16
CA LEU A 211 11.07 -7.00 -0.91
C LEU A 211 11.02 -7.36 -2.40
N GLY A 212 9.91 -7.00 -3.04
CA GLY A 212 9.70 -7.24 -4.46
C GLY A 212 9.45 -8.71 -4.81
N ARG A 213 9.32 -9.62 -3.83
CA ARG A 213 9.03 -11.03 -4.13
C ARG A 213 7.55 -11.22 -4.53
N VAL A 214 7.33 -12.22 -5.38
CA VAL A 214 6.00 -12.64 -5.81
C VAL A 214 5.65 -14.01 -5.25
N ASN A 215 4.42 -14.17 -4.76
CA ASN A 215 3.87 -15.47 -4.42
C ASN A 215 3.32 -16.16 -5.67
N ALA A 216 3.91 -17.31 -6.02
CA ALA A 216 3.49 -18.11 -7.15
C ALA A 216 2.03 -18.57 -6.99
N MET A 217 1.18 -18.31 -7.99
CA MET A 217 -0.20 -18.76 -7.96
C MET A 217 -0.71 -19.14 -9.35
N GLY A 218 -1.66 -20.09 -9.40
CA GLY A 218 -2.47 -20.31 -10.57
C GLY A 218 -1.96 -21.32 -11.60
N ARG A 219 -0.97 -22.16 -11.24
CA ARG A 219 -0.51 -23.26 -12.10
C ARG A 219 -1.68 -24.18 -12.49
N GLY A 220 -1.82 -24.46 -13.78
CA GLY A 220 -2.93 -25.26 -14.33
C GLY A 220 -4.28 -24.53 -14.38
N THR A 221 -4.29 -23.22 -14.16
CA THR A 221 -5.48 -22.36 -14.28
C THR A 221 -5.24 -21.26 -15.29
N LEU A 222 -6.28 -20.50 -15.66
CA LEU A 222 -6.13 -19.36 -16.57
C LEU A 222 -5.15 -18.28 -16.07
N ARG A 223 -4.89 -18.22 -14.76
CA ARG A 223 -3.93 -17.27 -14.17
C ARG A 223 -2.49 -17.51 -14.60
N GLU A 224 -2.14 -18.73 -15.04
CA GLU A 224 -0.79 -19.01 -15.55
C GLU A 224 -0.47 -18.25 -16.85
N ARG A 225 -1.49 -17.66 -17.49
CA ARG A 225 -1.37 -16.90 -18.74
C ARG A 225 -1.24 -15.39 -18.52
N ALA A 226 -1.04 -14.96 -17.28
CA ALA A 226 -0.91 -13.56 -16.94
C ALA A 226 0.36 -13.30 -16.12
N PHE A 227 0.91 -12.12 -16.31
CA PHE A 227 2.10 -11.68 -15.62
C PHE A 227 1.83 -11.42 -14.14
N ALA A 228 2.87 -11.55 -13.31
CA ALA A 228 2.89 -11.03 -11.95
C ALA A 228 4.27 -10.41 -11.70
N LEU A 229 4.31 -9.28 -11.01
CA LEU A 229 5.55 -8.56 -10.74
C LEU A 229 5.60 -8.10 -9.30
N GLY A 230 6.77 -8.22 -8.69
CA GLY A 230 7.12 -7.45 -7.50
C GLY A 230 8.41 -6.71 -7.76
N LEU A 231 8.46 -5.44 -7.36
CA LEU A 231 9.62 -4.58 -7.47
C LEU A 231 9.91 -3.95 -6.12
N PHE A 232 11.14 -4.11 -5.64
CA PHE A 232 11.70 -3.36 -4.54
C PHE A 232 12.90 -2.58 -5.05
N LEU A 233 12.85 -1.27 -5.00
CA LEU A 233 13.92 -0.42 -5.50
C LEU A 233 14.30 0.53 -4.38
N ASP A 234 15.46 0.29 -3.78
CA ASP A 234 16.16 1.27 -2.96
C ASP A 234 17.31 1.83 -3.82
N ASN A 235 17.41 3.16 -3.91
CA ASN A 235 18.32 3.83 -4.83
C ASN A 235 19.38 4.72 -4.14
N GLY A 236 19.51 4.68 -2.81
CA GLY A 236 20.65 5.30 -2.18
C GLY A 236 20.56 5.31 -0.67
N GLY A 237 21.68 4.98 -0.02
CA GLY A 237 21.67 4.85 1.43
C GLY A 237 22.76 3.95 1.96
N THR A 238 22.83 3.84 3.28
CA THR A 238 23.44 2.69 3.97
C THR A 238 22.42 2.05 4.90
N ASP A 239 21.59 1.18 4.33
CA ASP A 239 20.38 0.69 4.99
C ASP A 239 20.61 -0.53 5.87
N SER A 240 19.68 -0.71 6.78
CA SER A 240 19.64 -1.80 7.74
C SER A 240 18.55 -2.80 7.39
N TYR A 241 18.96 -4.05 7.16
CA TYR A 241 18.07 -5.18 6.89
C TYR A 241 18.11 -6.21 8.03
N PRO A 242 17.12 -7.11 8.12
CA PRO A 242 17.15 -8.17 9.12
C PRO A 242 18.39 -9.07 8.91
N PRO A 243 19.16 -9.39 9.96
CA PRO A 243 20.45 -10.07 9.82
C PRO A 243 20.35 -11.50 9.27
N ASN A 244 19.16 -12.10 9.32
CA ASN A 244 18.86 -13.42 8.78
C ASN A 244 18.40 -13.40 7.30
N LEU A 245 18.38 -12.22 6.66
CA LEU A 245 17.92 -12.04 5.30
C LEU A 245 19.10 -12.05 4.32
N GLU A 246 19.65 -13.23 4.05
CA GLU A 246 20.92 -13.38 3.31
C GLU A 246 20.91 -12.84 1.87
N PHE A 247 19.74 -12.67 1.24
CA PHE A 247 19.64 -12.31 -0.17
C PHE A 247 19.55 -10.79 -0.44
N ALA A 248 19.13 -10.00 0.54
CA ALA A 248 18.97 -8.55 0.41
C ALA A 248 20.07 -7.81 1.18
N GLY A 249 20.17 -6.50 0.96
CA GLY A 249 21.18 -5.63 1.60
C GLY A 249 21.91 -4.73 0.61
N ASN A 250 22.68 -3.79 1.16
CA ASN A 250 23.29 -2.71 0.39
C ASN A 250 24.16 -3.18 -0.78
N GLY A 251 24.02 -2.48 -1.91
CA GLY A 251 24.78 -2.73 -3.14
C GLY A 251 24.45 -4.07 -3.79
N ARG A 252 23.26 -4.63 -3.55
CA ARG A 252 22.82 -5.92 -4.09
C ARG A 252 21.65 -5.78 -5.04
N ILE A 253 21.57 -6.74 -5.96
CA ILE A 253 20.42 -6.96 -6.81
C ILE A 253 19.99 -8.42 -6.63
N TRP A 254 18.70 -8.65 -6.42
CA TRP A 254 18.13 -9.99 -6.30
C TRP A 254 17.00 -10.20 -7.30
N LEU A 255 16.90 -11.44 -7.78
CA LEU A 255 15.94 -11.87 -8.77
C LEU A 255 15.28 -13.17 -8.31
N PHE A 256 13.95 -13.21 -8.33
CA PHE A 256 13.15 -14.33 -7.87
C PHE A 256 12.12 -14.75 -8.91
N TRP A 257 12.36 -15.87 -9.59
CA TRP A 257 11.34 -16.49 -10.43
C TRP A 257 10.37 -17.31 -9.58
N ALA A 258 9.19 -16.75 -9.32
CA ALA A 258 8.09 -17.50 -8.70
C ALA A 258 7.51 -18.53 -9.68
N GLN A 259 7.42 -18.14 -10.96
CA GLN A 259 7.11 -19.03 -12.07
C GLN A 259 7.75 -18.49 -13.35
N GLN A 260 8.62 -19.28 -13.97
CA GLN A 260 9.25 -18.92 -15.24
C GLN A 260 8.61 -19.72 -16.38
N ASN A 261 7.73 -19.07 -17.14
CA ASN A 261 7.08 -19.67 -18.30
C ASN A 261 7.84 -19.32 -19.58
N PRO A 262 7.65 -20.08 -20.68
CA PRO A 262 8.31 -19.80 -21.97
C PRO A 262 8.00 -18.41 -22.53
N ARG A 263 6.82 -17.86 -22.21
CA ARG A 263 6.42 -16.49 -22.57
C ARG A 263 6.64 -15.57 -21.37
N PRO A 264 7.46 -14.52 -21.48
CA PRO A 264 7.72 -13.59 -20.37
C PRO A 264 6.47 -12.94 -19.79
N ALA A 265 5.50 -12.57 -20.65
CA ALA A 265 4.22 -11.98 -20.23
C ALA A 265 3.30 -12.94 -19.45
N GLU A 266 3.65 -14.22 -19.37
CA GLU A 266 2.94 -15.24 -18.61
C GLU A 266 3.74 -15.66 -17.35
N SER A 267 4.90 -15.03 -17.11
CA SER A 267 5.76 -15.37 -15.98
C SER A 267 5.43 -14.57 -14.71
N GLN A 268 5.97 -15.01 -13.59
CA GLN A 268 5.81 -14.37 -12.29
C GLN A 268 7.21 -14.11 -11.73
N LEU A 269 7.58 -12.84 -11.65
CA LEU A 269 8.93 -12.38 -11.38
C LEU A 269 8.93 -11.41 -10.20
N GLY A 270 9.82 -11.63 -9.25
CA GLY A 270 10.22 -10.64 -8.28
C GLY A 270 11.60 -10.10 -8.58
N VAL A 271 11.79 -8.80 -8.42
CA VAL A 271 13.08 -8.11 -8.53
C VAL A 271 13.22 -7.22 -7.33
N GLY A 272 14.42 -7.18 -6.75
CA GLY A 272 14.76 -6.04 -5.92
C GLY A 272 16.22 -5.63 -6.06
N MET A 273 16.48 -4.39 -5.66
CA MET A 273 17.80 -3.82 -5.63
C MET A 273 17.92 -2.79 -4.52
N ASP A 274 19.15 -2.61 -4.08
CA ASP A 274 19.62 -1.56 -3.18
C ASP A 274 20.99 -1.13 -3.71
N ARG A 275 21.22 0.18 -3.85
CA ARG A 275 22.35 0.76 -4.58
C ARG A 275 23.25 1.66 -3.75
#